data_AF-A0A5M8NU37-F1
#
_entry.id   AF-A0A5M8NU37-F1
#
_cell.length_a   1.000
_cell.length_b   1.000
_cell.length_c   1.000
_cell.angle_alpha   90.00
_cell.angle_beta   90.00
_cell.angle_gamma   90.00
#
_symmetry.space_group_name_H-M   'P 1'
#
loop_
_entity.id
_entity.type
_entity.pdbx_description
1 polymer ?
#
loop_
_entity_poly.entity_id
_entity_poly.type
_entity_poly.pdbx_seq_one_letter_code
_entity_poly.pdbx_strand_id
1 'polypeptide(L)'
;MEILNSKSSEVVSFFTELDEMLDGIGQALKNRTPHLNGEKFLTNRDVCRMLHVSSRTLQDWRNNGIVPYIQIKGKIIYRESEILKRLDKMKAL
;
A
#
# COMPACT_ATOMS: atom_id res chain seq x y z
N MET A 1 5.50 0.11 -49.87
CA MET A 1 5.18 0.16 -48.43
C MET A 1 5.18 -1.27 -47.94
N GLU A 2 6.05 -1.63 -47.01
CA GLU A 2 5.94 -2.91 -46.32
C GLU A 2 4.75 -2.86 -45.37
N ILE A 3 3.87 -3.85 -45.49
CA ILE A 3 2.70 -3.98 -44.62
C ILE A 3 3.13 -4.82 -43.43
N LEU A 4 3.34 -4.17 -42.29
CA LEU A 4 3.51 -4.86 -41.02
C LEU A 4 2.21 -5.60 -40.68
N ASN A 5 2.34 -6.88 -40.34
CA ASN A 5 1.22 -7.72 -39.93
C ASN A 5 1.60 -8.46 -38.64
N SER A 6 0.65 -9.20 -38.05
CA SER A 6 0.85 -9.87 -36.77
C SER A 6 1.96 -10.94 -36.74
N LYS A 7 2.52 -11.30 -37.89
CA LYS A 7 3.66 -12.22 -38.02
C LYS A 7 4.97 -11.50 -38.38
N SER A 8 4.96 -10.18 -38.55
CA SER A 8 6.20 -9.45 -38.77
C SER A 8 7.05 -9.51 -37.50
N SER A 9 8.36 -9.66 -37.67
CA SER A 9 9.29 -9.80 -36.55
C SER A 9 9.23 -8.63 -35.59
N GLU A 10 8.98 -7.43 -36.10
CA GLU A 10 8.88 -6.18 -35.35
C GLU A 10 7.63 -6.16 -34.46
N VAL A 11 6.50 -6.64 -34.97
CA VAL A 11 5.25 -6.72 -34.20
C VAL A 11 5.38 -7.79 -33.12
N VAL A 12 5.96 -8.93 -33.45
CA VAL A 12 6.21 -10.03 -32.49
C VAL A 12 7.17 -9.60 -31.39
N SER A 13 8.29 -8.94 -31.72
CA SER A 13 9.26 -8.48 -30.72
C SER A 13 8.64 -7.43 -29.79
N PHE A 14 7.85 -6.50 -30.34
CA PHE A 14 7.17 -5.49 -29.55
C PHE A 14 6.20 -6.10 -28.51
N PHE A 15 5.37 -7.06 -28.90
CA PHE A 15 4.47 -7.72 -27.95
C PHE A 15 5.22 -8.58 -26.93
N THR A 16 6.34 -9.20 -27.33
CA THR A 16 7.20 -9.95 -26.41
C THR A 16 7.81 -9.04 -25.34
N GLU A 17 8.30 -7.85 -25.74
CA GLU A 17 8.82 -6.84 -24.81
C GLU A 17 7.73 -6.34 -23.85
N LEU A 18 6.48 -6.19 -24.32
CA LEU A 18 5.35 -5.82 -23.47
C LEU A 18 5.04 -6.90 -22.43
N ASP A 19 5.05 -8.18 -22.82
CA ASP A 19 4.84 -9.29 -21.87
C ASP A 19 5.94 -9.35 -20.82
N GLU A 20 7.20 -9.19 -21.22
CA GLU A 20 8.34 -9.13 -20.29
C GLU A 20 8.24 -7.95 -19.32
N MET A 21 7.79 -6.78 -19.81
CA MET A 21 7.55 -5.62 -18.97
C MET A 21 6.41 -5.85 -17.97
N LEU A 22 5.31 -6.50 -18.40
CA LEU A 22 4.21 -6.87 -17.51
C LEU A 22 4.65 -7.85 -16.43
N ASP A 23 5.47 -8.84 -16.79
CA ASP A 23 6.05 -9.78 -15.83
C ASP A 23 6.99 -9.07 -14.84
N GLY A 24 7.81 -8.13 -15.31
CA GLY A 24 8.67 -7.31 -14.47
C GLY A 24 7.87 -6.49 -13.45
N ILE A 25 6.77 -5.87 -13.88
CA ILE A 25 5.84 -5.15 -13.00
C ILE A 25 5.19 -6.11 -11.99
N GLY A 26 4.72 -7.27 -12.46
CA GLY A 26 4.11 -8.29 -11.61
C GLY A 26 5.05 -8.79 -10.50
N GLN A 27 6.31 -9.04 -10.83
CA GLN A 27 7.34 -9.41 -9.85
C GLN A 27 7.66 -8.28 -8.88
N ALA A 28 7.80 -7.04 -9.37
CA ALA A 28 8.03 -5.88 -8.52
C ALA A 28 6.88 -5.63 -7.52
N LEU A 29 5.63 -5.87 -7.93
CA LEU A 29 4.45 -5.76 -7.07
C LEU A 29 4.35 -6.93 -6.07
N LYS A 30 4.66 -8.16 -6.47
CA LYS A 30 4.74 -9.31 -5.53
C LYS A 30 5.76 -9.06 -4.43
N ASN A 31 6.94 -8.52 -4.77
CA ASN A 31 7.98 -8.17 -3.80
C ASN A 31 7.60 -6.99 -2.89
N ARG A 32 6.53 -6.25 -3.23
CA ARG A 32 5.96 -5.19 -2.39
C ARG A 32 4.83 -5.67 -1.48
N THR A 33 4.37 -6.91 -1.58
CA THR A 33 3.38 -7.42 -0.63
C THR A 33 3.96 -7.30 0.78
N PRO A 34 3.35 -6.50 1.67
CA PRO A 34 3.89 -6.28 2.99
C PRO A 34 4.13 -7.62 3.68
N HIS A 35 5.37 -7.84 4.11
CA HIS A 35 5.71 -8.95 4.99
C HIS A 35 4.70 -8.91 6.14
N LEU A 36 3.93 -10.00 6.34
CA LEU A 36 2.74 -10.17 7.21
C LEU A 36 1.38 -10.24 6.46
N ASN A 37 1.25 -11.21 5.54
CA ASN A 37 -0.02 -11.55 4.86
C ASN A 37 -0.66 -10.38 4.10
N GLY A 38 0.16 -9.46 3.56
CA GLY A 38 -0.33 -8.29 2.83
C GLY A 38 -0.75 -7.11 3.71
N GLU A 39 -0.70 -7.23 5.04
CA GLU A 39 -1.01 -6.11 5.95
C GLU A 39 0.19 -5.18 6.10
N LYS A 40 -0.03 -3.90 5.82
CA LYS A 40 0.98 -2.87 6.03
C LYS A 40 0.88 -2.31 7.44
N PHE A 41 2.01 -2.30 8.14
CA PHE A 41 2.10 -1.73 9.48
C PHE A 41 2.68 -0.33 9.43
N LEU A 42 2.00 0.60 10.10
CA LEU A 42 2.35 2.01 10.17
C LEU A 42 3.01 2.32 11.52
N THR A 43 3.95 3.26 11.52
CA THR A 43 4.48 3.86 12.75
C THR A 43 3.63 5.06 13.18
N ASN A 44 3.87 5.58 14.39
CA ASN A 44 3.25 6.85 14.84
C ASN A 44 3.41 7.97 13.81
N ARG A 45 4.60 8.11 13.22
CA ARG A 45 4.88 9.17 12.24
C ARG A 45 4.04 9.00 10.97
N ASP A 46 3.88 7.77 10.51
CA ASP A 46 3.12 7.48 9.30
C ASP A 46 1.64 7.78 9.52
N VAL A 47 1.08 7.40 10.67
CA VAL A 47 -0.31 7.69 11.04
C VAL A 47 -0.54 9.19 11.23
N CYS A 48 0.35 9.90 11.93
CA CYS A 48 0.23 11.36 12.08
C CYS A 48 0.21 12.07 10.72
N ARG A 49 1.08 11.65 9.79
CA ARG A 49 1.13 12.21 8.43
C ARG A 49 -0.15 11.89 7.66
N MET A 50 -0.59 10.64 7.71
CA MET A 50 -1.78 10.16 7.00
C MET A 50 -3.06 10.85 7.47
N LEU A 51 -3.20 11.07 8.77
CA LEU A 51 -4.38 11.67 9.39
C LEU A 51 -4.28 13.19 9.55
N HIS A 52 -3.13 13.79 9.21
CA HIS A 52 -2.83 15.20 9.44
C HIS A 52 -3.05 15.65 10.89
N VAL A 53 -2.66 14.81 11.85
CA VAL A 53 -2.78 15.09 13.28
C VAL A 53 -1.44 15.17 13.98
N SER A 54 -1.41 15.86 15.12
CA SER A 54 -0.23 15.89 15.98
C SER A 54 -0.03 14.55 16.70
N SER A 55 1.21 14.27 17.13
CA SER A 55 1.50 13.10 17.98
C SER A 55 0.72 13.11 19.29
N ARG A 56 0.42 14.29 19.84
CA ARG A 56 -0.39 14.45 21.06
C ARG A 56 -1.82 14.01 20.81
N THR A 57 -2.42 14.46 19.70
CA THR A 57 -3.76 14.04 19.27
C THR A 57 -3.83 12.53 19.05
N LEU A 58 -2.85 11.94 18.36
CA LEU A 58 -2.80 10.49 18.15
C LEU A 58 -2.66 9.71 19.48
N GLN A 59 -1.93 10.25 20.45
CA GLN A 59 -1.84 9.69 21.79
C GLN A 59 -3.20 9.75 22.51
N ASP A 60 -3.89 10.88 22.46
CA ASP A 60 -5.23 11.01 23.05
C ASP A 60 -6.23 10.05 22.40
N TRP A 61 -6.15 9.86 21.08
CA TRP A 61 -6.99 8.88 20.38
C TRP A 61 -6.71 7.45 20.80
N ARG A 62 -5.45 7.09 21.08
CA ARG A 62 -5.12 5.79 21.67
C ARG A 62 -5.65 5.64 23.08
N ASN A 63 -5.45 6.65 23.92
CA ASN A 63 -5.91 6.65 25.32
C ASN A 63 -7.43 6.51 25.41
N ASN A 64 -8.16 7.13 24.49
CA ASN A 64 -9.62 7.06 24.39
C ASN A 64 -10.14 5.86 23.56
N GLY A 65 -9.26 4.96 23.10
CA GLY A 65 -9.66 3.77 22.33
C GLY A 65 -10.22 4.04 20.92
N ILE A 66 -10.04 5.25 20.39
CA ILE A 66 -10.53 5.66 19.07
C ILE A 66 -9.74 4.95 17.96
N VAL A 67 -8.41 4.90 18.12
CA VAL A 67 -7.49 4.29 17.14
C VAL A 67 -6.89 2.99 17.72
N PRO A 68 -7.14 1.83 17.09
CA PRO A 68 -6.52 0.56 17.48
C PRO A 68 -5.01 0.58 17.25
N TYR A 69 -4.24 0.01 18.16
CA TYR A 69 -2.79 -0.11 18.04
C TYR A 69 -2.30 -1.45 18.60
N ILE A 70 -1.07 -1.83 18.21
CA ILE A 70 -0.37 -3.01 18.73
C ILE A 70 0.95 -2.54 19.33
N GLN A 71 1.32 -3.11 20.48
CA GLN A 71 2.60 -2.85 21.13
C GLN A 71 3.49 -4.09 21.05
N ILE A 72 4.65 -3.97 20.43
CA ILE A 72 5.65 -5.03 20.31
C ILE A 72 6.95 -4.53 20.95
N LYS A 73 7.36 -5.13 22.07
CA LYS A 73 8.58 -4.75 22.82
C LYS A 73 8.69 -3.23 23.07
N GLY A 74 7.60 -2.59 23.48
CA GLY A 74 7.55 -1.15 23.73
C GLY A 74 7.30 -0.28 22.49
N LYS A 75 7.44 -0.81 21.27
CA LYS A 75 7.16 -0.08 20.02
C LYS A 75 5.68 -0.17 19.66
N ILE A 76 5.08 0.96 19.32
CA ILE A 76 3.70 1.04 18.85
C ILE A 76 3.66 0.99 17.32
N ILE A 77 2.81 0.11 16.80
CA ILE A 77 2.51 -0.02 15.37
C ILE A 77 0.99 -0.08 15.15
N TYR A 78 0.56 0.27 13.96
CA TYR A 78 -0.85 0.31 13.57
C TYR A 78 -1.04 -0.52 12.31
N ARG A 79 -2.17 -1.22 12.19
CA ARG A 79 -2.58 -1.84 10.93
C ARG A 79 -3.16 -0.75 10.03
N GLU A 80 -2.66 -0.60 8.82
CA GLU A 80 -3.17 0.40 7.86
C GLU A 80 -4.66 0.16 7.60
N SER A 81 -5.08 -1.10 7.47
CA SER A 81 -6.48 -1.48 7.25
C SER A 81 -7.43 -0.96 8.34
N GLU A 82 -7.03 -1.01 9.61
CA GLU A 82 -7.83 -0.54 10.75
C GLU A 82 -7.89 1.00 10.81
N ILE A 83 -6.79 1.68 10.46
CA ILE A 83 -6.78 3.15 10.36
C ILE A 83 -7.74 3.62 9.26
N LEU A 84 -7.69 2.99 8.08
CA LEU A 84 -8.58 3.30 6.96
C LEU A 84 -10.05 3.07 7.33
N LYS A 85 -10.39 1.92 7.92
CA LYS A 85 -11.75 1.66 8.41
C LYS A 85 -12.25 2.71 9.40
N ARG A 86 -11.38 3.23 10.27
CA ARG A 86 -11.75 4.31 11.21
C ARG A 86 -11.94 5.65 10.52
N LEU A 87 -11.10 5.99 9.55
CA LEU A 87 -11.29 7.18 8.72
C LEU A 87 -12.63 7.16 7.99
N ASP A 88 -13.00 6.04 7.38
CA ASP A 88 -14.27 5.94 6.66
C ASP A 88 -15.47 6.11 7.60
N LYS A 89 -15.40 5.56 8.81
CA LYS A 89 -16.43 5.77 9.84
C LYS A 89 -16.52 7.23 10.31
N MET A 90 -15.40 7.95 10.39
CA MET A 90 -15.38 9.37 10.76
C MET A 90 -15.96 10.27 9.66
N LYS A 91 -15.80 9.90 8.38
CA LYS A 91 -16.37 10.64 7.23
C LYS A 91 -17.86 10.40 7.05
N ALA A 92 -18.38 9.27 7.53
CA ALA A 92 -19.80 8.91 7.44
C ALA A 92 -20.66 9.56 8.55
N LEU A 93 -20.08 10.47 9.33
CA LEU A 93 -20.74 11.25 10.38
C LEU A 93 -20.91 12.71 9.92
#